data_AF-A0A4R5BHE7-F1
#
_entry.id   AF-A0A4R5BHE7-F1
#
_cell.length_a   1.000
_cell.length_b   1.000
_cell.length_c   1.000
_cell.angle_alpha   90.00
_cell.angle_beta   90.00
_cell.angle_gamma   90.00
#
_symmetry.space_group_name_H-M   'P 1'
#
loop_
_entity.id
_entity.type
_entity.pdbx_description
1 polymer ?
#
loop_
_entity_poly.entity_id
_entity_poly.type
_entity_poly.pdbx_seq_one_letter_code
_entity_poly.pdbx_strand_id
1 'polypeptide(L)' 'MNNDARNAQIIVSDEVDALYIKVADQIGEGEVAHSESFALSARASEVVFDLSADGRLLGIEIIGIEGLLKNMERS' A
#
# COMPACT_ATOMS: atom_id res chain seq x y z
N MET A 1 -25.51 -12.20 3.92
CA MET A 1 -24.03 -12.10 3.80
C MET A 1 -23.66 -10.74 4.33
N ASN A 2 -23.00 -10.67 5.48
CA ASN A 2 -22.45 -9.41 5.98
C ASN A 2 -21.33 -9.03 5.02
N ASN A 3 -21.48 -7.91 4.33
CA ASN A 3 -20.43 -7.39 3.49
C ASN A 3 -19.53 -6.56 4.42
N ASP A 4 -18.61 -7.22 5.14
CA ASP A 4 -17.61 -6.59 6.01
C ASP A 4 -16.53 -5.87 5.15
N ALA A 5 -16.96 -5.19 4.09
CA ALA A 5 -16.11 -4.40 3.23
C ALA A 5 -15.59 -3.20 4.03
N ARG A 6 -14.28 -3.13 4.23
CA ARG A 6 -13.62 -1.96 4.81
C ARG A 6 -13.34 -0.95 3.71
N ASN A 7 -13.50 0.34 4.03
CA ASN A 7 -13.10 1.40 3.12
C ASN A 7 -11.57 1.44 3.09
N ALA A 8 -10.97 1.27 1.93
CA ALA A 8 -9.54 1.50 1.74
C ALA A 8 -9.30 2.94 1.28
N GLN A 9 -8.25 3.58 1.80
CA GLN A 9 -7.80 4.88 1.30
C GLN A 9 -6.60 4.68 0.38
N ILE A 10 -6.65 5.28 -0.80
CA ILE A 10 -5.57 5.26 -1.78
C ILE A 10 -4.91 6.63 -1.79
N ILE A 11 -3.58 6.65 -1.63
CA ILE A 11 -2.75 7.86 -1.66
C ILE A 11 -1.67 7.64 -2.71
N VAL A 12 -1.54 8.60 -3.63
CA VAL A 12 -0.47 8.63 -4.63
C VAL A 12 0.52 9.70 -4.23
N SER A 13 1.81 9.37 -4.24
CA SER A 13 2.90 10.34 -4.06
C SER A 13 3.85 10.28 -5.26
N ASP A 14 3.76 11.30 -6.11
CA ASP A 14 4.67 11.44 -7.25
C ASP A 14 6.09 11.82 -6.81
N GLU A 15 6.24 12.47 -5.64
CA GLU A 15 7.54 12.87 -5.09
C GLU A 15 8.46 11.68 -4.83
N VAL A 16 7.88 10.57 -4.35
CA VAL A 16 8.62 9.34 -4.01
C VAL A 16 8.24 8.16 -4.91
N ASP A 17 7.49 8.42 -5.99
CA ASP A 17 6.99 7.41 -6.94
C ASP A 17 6.34 6.21 -6.24
N ALA A 18 5.33 6.49 -5.41
CA ALA A 18 4.67 5.48 -4.59
C ALA A 18 3.13 5.56 -4.60
N LEU A 19 2.51 4.39 -4.44
CA LEU A 19 1.09 4.21 -4.15
C LEU A 19 0.94 3.57 -2.79
N TYR A 20 0.17 4.21 -1.90
CA TYR A 20 -0.18 3.69 -0.59
C TYR A 20 -1.65 3.31 -0.58
N ILE A 21 -1.96 2.10 -0.13
CA ILE A 21 -3.31 1.62 0.10
C ILE A 21 -3.44 1.32 1.59
N LYS A 22 -4.16 2.18 2.32
CA LYS A 22 -4.48 1.94 3.72
C LYS A 22 -5.71 1.07 3.81
N VAL A 23 -5.57 -0.09 4.46
CA VAL A 23 -6.64 -1.07 4.67
C VAL A 23 -7.31 -0.87 6.03
N ALA A 24 -6.58 -0.30 6.99
CA ALA A 24 -7.11 0.19 8.25
C ALA A 24 -7.56 1.67 8.14
N ASP A 25 -8.64 2.02 8.86
CA ASP A 25 -9.18 3.39 8.87
C ASP A 25 -8.14 4.42 9.34
N GLN A 26 -7.29 4.02 10.29
CA GLN A 26 -6.12 4.75 10.74
C GLN A 26 -5.00 3.74 11.04
N ILE A 27 -3.76 4.14 10.76
CA ILE A 27 -2.55 3.44 11.20
C ILE A 27 -1.82 4.42 12.11
N GLY A 28 -1.83 4.14 13.41
CA GLY A 28 -1.15 4.93 14.44
C GLY A 28 0.35 4.69 14.48
N GLU A 29 1.06 5.58 15.21
CA GLU A 29 2.50 5.39 15.47
C GLU A 29 2.73 4.08 16.23
N GLY A 30 3.62 3.23 15.71
CA GLY A 30 3.94 1.93 16.30
C GLY A 30 2.93 0.82 16.03
N GLU A 31 1.86 1.06 15.24
CA GLU A 31 0.93 -0.01 14.86
C GLU A 31 1.51 -0.95 13.80
N VAL A 32 2.38 -0.43 12.92
CA VAL A 32 3.19 -1.27 12.03
C VAL A 32 4.28 -1.92 12.87
N ALA A 33 4.11 -3.21 13.15
CA ALA A 33 5.07 -3.99 13.91
C ALA A 33 6.12 -4.66 13.02
N HIS A 34 5.73 -4.99 11.78
CA HIS A 34 6.61 -5.61 10.79
C HIS A 34 6.18 -5.26 9.37
N SER A 35 7.13 -5.22 8.45
CA SER A 35 6.86 -5.02 7.01
C SER A 35 7.47 -6.16 6.21
N GLU A 36 6.69 -6.73 5.28
CA GLU A 36 7.15 -7.74 4.33
C GLU A 36 7.34 -7.12 2.94
N SER A 37 8.48 -7.38 2.32
CA SER A 37 8.88 -6.79 1.04
C SER A 37 8.92 -7.83 -0.08
N PHE A 38 8.35 -7.47 -1.23
CA PHE A 38 8.29 -8.30 -2.43
C PHE A 38 8.81 -7.50 -3.64
N ALA A 39 9.98 -7.87 -4.14
CA ALA A 39 10.49 -7.33 -5.39
C ALA A 39 9.69 -7.83 -6.59
N LEU A 40 9.29 -6.94 -7.50
CA LEU A 40 8.59 -7.30 -8.72
C LEU A 40 9.61 -7.65 -9.81
N SER A 41 9.76 -8.93 -10.15
CA SER A 41 10.81 -9.42 -11.06
C SER A 41 10.93 -8.72 -12.44
N ALA A 42 9.84 -8.15 -12.94
CA ALA A 42 9.79 -7.48 -14.25
C ALA A 42 10.26 -6.00 -14.22
N ARG A 43 10.50 -5.42 -13.04
CA ARG A 43 10.76 -3.98 -12.88
C ARG A 43 11.55 -3.69 -11.60
N ALA A 44 12.18 -2.52 -11.54
CA ALA A 44 12.82 -2.05 -10.31
C ALA A 44 11.77 -1.47 -9.34
N SER A 45 10.79 -2.28 -8.95
CA SER A 45 9.70 -1.86 -8.08
C SER A 45 9.47 -2.90 -6.98
N GLU A 46 8.83 -2.44 -5.92
CA GLU A 46 8.62 -3.21 -4.71
C GLU A 46 7.17 -3.09 -4.24
N VAL A 47 6.64 -4.18 -3.69
CA VAL A 47 5.40 -4.17 -2.92
C VAL A 47 5.76 -4.43 -1.47
N VAL A 48 5.29 -3.58 -0.57
CA VAL A 48 5.50 -3.71 0.87
C VAL A 48 4.15 -3.92 1.54
N PHE A 49 4.06 -4.90 2.44
CA PHE A 49 2.90 -5.12 3.31
C PHE A 49 3.25 -4.71 4.73
N ASP A 50 2.49 -3.76 5.28
CA ASP A 50 2.61 -3.37 6.67
C ASP A 50 1.66 -4.17 7.54
N LEU A 51 2.23 -4.86 8.53
CA LEU A 51 1.53 -5.78 9.39
C LEU A 51 1.53 -5.30 10.84
N SER A 52 0.41 -5.49 11.52
CA SER A 52 0.32 -5.36 12.97
C SER A 52 1.05 -6.50 13.68
N ALA A 53 1.25 -6.36 15.00
CA ALA A 53 1.91 -7.39 15.81
C ALA A 53 1.19 -8.75 15.81
N ASP A 54 -0.11 -8.79 15.53
CA ASP A 54 -0.92 -10.00 15.38
C ASP A 54 -1.05 -10.46 13.90
N GLY A 55 -0.29 -9.85 12.99
CA GLY A 55 -0.22 -10.26 11.58
C GLY A 55 -1.38 -9.76 10.70
N ARG A 56 -2.14 -8.75 11.14
CA ARG A 56 -3.18 -8.14 10.31
C ARG A 56 -2.57 -7.14 9.34
N LEU A 57 -3.04 -7.16 8.09
CA LEU A 57 -2.65 -6.19 7.08
C LEU A 57 -3.23 -4.81 7.42
N LEU A 58 -2.34 -3.83 7.58
CA LEU A 58 -2.68 -2.44 7.87
C LEU A 58 -2.59 -1.58 6.61
N GLY A 59 -1.54 -1.80 5.81
CA GLY A 59 -1.24 -1.02 4.62
C GLY A 59 -0.50 -1.83 3.56
N ILE A 60 -0.59 -1.33 2.32
CA ILE A 60 0.21 -1.79 1.20
C ILE A 60 0.91 -0.57 0.61
N GLU A 61 2.21 -0.68 0.38
CA GLU A 61 2.97 0.30 -0.38
C GLU A 61 3.44 -0.32 -1.68
N ILE A 62 3.36 0.45 -2.77
CA ILE A 62 3.94 0.06 -4.06
C ILE A 62 4.91 1.16 -4.45
N ILE A 63 6.20 0.83 -4.50
CA ILE A 63 7.29 1.80 -4.65
C ILE A 63 7.98 1.60 -6.00
N GLY A 64 8.38 2.70 -6.64
CA GLY A 64 9.18 2.67 -7.88
C GLY A 64 8.38 2.22 -9.08
N ILE A 65 7.08 2.51 -9.12
CA ILE A 65 6.13 2.02 -10.13
C ILE A 65 5.98 3.00 -11.32
N GLU A 66 6.98 3.86 -11.55
CA GLU A 66 6.98 4.95 -12.52
C GLU A 66 6.30 4.56 -13.85
N GLY A 67 5.29 5.34 -14.24
CA GLY A 67 4.51 5.08 -15.46
C GLY A 67 3.24 4.24 -15.29
N LEU A 68 3.09 3.46 -14.21
CA LEU A 68 1.80 2.82 -13.89
C LEU A 68 0.79 3.84 -13.33
N LEU A 69 1.27 4.77 -12.49
CA LEU A 69 0.45 5.82 -11.87
C LEU A 69 0.15 6.98 -12.81
N LYS A 70 1.01 7.21 -13.81
CA LYS A 70 0.84 8.27 -14.83
C LYS A 70 -0.45 8.13 -15.66
N ASN A 71 -1.10 6.95 -15.64
CA ASN A 71 -2.36 6.70 -16.34
C ASN A 71 -3.62 6.91 -15.48
N MET A 72 -3.50 7.19 -14.18
CA MET A 72 -4.67 7.39 -13.30
C MET A 72 -5.28 8.80 -13.39
N GLU A 73 -4.64 9.75 -14.07
CA GLU A 73 -5.20 11.09 -14.31
C GLU A 73 -6.26 11.16 -15.43
N ARG A 74 -6.68 10.04 -16.02
CA ARG A 74 -7.75 10.03 -17.05
C ARG A 74 -8.67 8.83 -16.94
N SER A 75 -9.61 8.88 -16.01
CA SER A 75 -10.87 8.12 -16.08
C SER A 75 -12.00 8.88 -15.44
#